data_AF-A0A2P0QMN9-F1
#
_entry.id   AF-A0A2P0QMN9-F1
#
_cell.length_a   1.000
_cell.length_b   1.000
_cell.length_c   1.000
_cell.angle_alpha   90.00
_cell.angle_beta   90.00
_cell.angle_gamma   90.00
#
_symmetry.space_group_name_H-M   'P 1'
#
loop_
_entity.id
_entity.type
_entity.pdbx_description
1 polymer ?
#
loop_
_entity_poly.entity_id
_entity_poly.type
_entity_poly.pdbx_seq_one_letter_code
_entity_poly.pdbx_strand_id
1 'polypeptide(L)'
;HALHFPLENIIDGSGSAPICPPHPNFVKAMGRTNDAILFAGQVHLFVKGSDEAAEKLAKELPSSTSKDYGRPFAEIFKQYEYDFFKIDAMLFSPACVIVTAIDSGKTFRAGKLDNVLLDQSFGA
;
A
#
# COMPACT_ATOMS: atom_id res chain seq x y z
N HIS A 1 -7.12 -10.00 -0.63
CA HIS A 1 -8.51 -10.18 -1.13
C HIS A 1 -8.65 -9.73 -2.58
N ALA A 2 -8.39 -8.46 -2.92
CA ALA A 2 -8.53 -7.96 -4.31
C ALA A 2 -7.68 -8.71 -5.35
N LEU A 3 -6.48 -9.17 -4.96
CA LEU A 3 -5.61 -10.01 -5.81
C LEU A 3 -5.99 -11.50 -5.82
N HIS A 4 -7.12 -11.86 -5.21
CA HIS A 4 -7.61 -13.24 -5.08
C HIS A 4 -6.60 -14.23 -4.46
N PHE A 5 -5.61 -13.74 -3.70
CA PHE A 5 -4.77 -14.58 -2.86
C PHE A 5 -5.62 -15.19 -1.74
N PRO A 6 -5.58 -16.53 -1.52
CA PRO A 6 -6.33 -17.18 -0.45
C PRO A 6 -5.91 -16.65 0.92
N LEU A 7 -6.85 -16.04 1.65
CA LEU A 7 -6.52 -15.35 2.91
C LEU A 7 -6.13 -16.35 4.01
N GLU A 8 -6.68 -17.56 3.96
CA GLU A 8 -6.31 -18.69 4.82
C GLU A 8 -4.84 -19.12 4.68
N ASN A 9 -4.18 -18.73 3.58
CA ASN A 9 -2.76 -19.00 3.36
C ASN A 9 -1.86 -17.91 3.96
N ILE A 10 -2.40 -16.81 4.47
CA ILE A 10 -1.63 -15.81 5.23
C ILE A 10 -1.52 -16.31 6.68
N ILE A 11 -0.30 -16.56 7.13
CA ILE A 11 -0.02 -17.15 8.44
C ILE A 11 0.27 -16.07 9.48
N ASP A 12 1.05 -15.06 9.07
CA ASP A 12 1.44 -13.95 9.93
C ASP A 12 1.78 -12.72 9.09
N GLY A 13 1.86 -11.57 9.74
CA GLY A 13 2.32 -10.35 9.11
C GLY A 13 2.74 -9.29 10.10
N SER A 14 3.73 -8.49 9.71
CA SER A 14 4.08 -7.26 10.42
C SER A 14 4.06 -6.09 9.46
N GLY A 15 3.81 -4.89 9.98
CA GLY A 15 3.85 -3.69 9.17
C GLY A 15 4.14 -2.45 9.97
N SER A 16 4.60 -1.41 9.28
CA SER A 16 4.86 -0.09 9.84
C SER A 16 4.54 0.99 8.82
N ALA A 17 4.10 2.15 9.32
CA ALA A 17 3.89 3.35 8.54
C ALA A 17 4.19 4.58 9.42
N PRO A 18 4.64 5.70 8.85
CA PRO A 18 4.85 6.93 9.61
C PRO A 18 3.52 7.49 10.13
N ILE A 19 3.58 8.18 11.26
CA ILE A 19 2.46 8.98 11.75
C ILE A 19 2.48 10.31 11.00
N CYS A 20 1.38 10.64 10.30
CA CYS A 20 1.30 11.88 9.54
C CYS A 20 1.08 13.12 10.43
N PRO A 21 1.53 14.32 10.01
CA PRO A 21 1.24 15.56 10.72
C PRO A 21 -0.27 15.89 10.72
N PRO A 22 -0.85 16.31 11.86
CA PRO A 22 -2.28 16.63 11.95
C PRO A 22 -2.64 17.82 11.05
N HIS A 23 -3.89 17.88 10.61
CA HIS A 23 -4.39 18.97 9.79
C HIS A 23 -5.87 19.27 10.15
N PRO A 24 -6.30 20.54 10.28
CA PRO A 24 -7.68 20.87 10.68
C PRO A 24 -8.72 20.62 9.57
N ASN A 25 -8.31 20.72 8.29
CA ASN A 25 -9.17 20.33 7.18
C ASN A 25 -9.26 18.80 7.05
N PHE A 26 -10.48 18.27 7.14
CA PHE A 26 -10.78 16.84 7.10
C PHE A 26 -10.23 16.13 5.86
N VAL A 27 -10.44 16.67 4.65
CA VAL A 27 -9.99 16.05 3.39
C VAL A 27 -8.47 15.95 3.35
N LYS A 28 -7.77 17.00 3.79
CA LYS A 28 -6.30 16.98 3.87
C LYS A 28 -5.81 16.01 4.94
N ALA A 29 -6.44 15.96 6.11
CA ALA A 29 -6.08 15.02 7.18
C ALA A 29 -6.24 13.56 6.71
N MET A 30 -7.38 13.25 6.09
CA MET A 30 -7.66 11.94 5.50
C MET A 30 -6.66 11.60 4.38
N GLY A 31 -6.31 12.56 3.53
CA GLY A 31 -5.28 12.38 2.51
C GLY A 31 -3.94 11.96 3.12
N ARG A 32 -3.47 12.71 4.11
CA ARG A 32 -2.21 12.43 4.82
C ARG A 32 -2.17 11.08 5.50
N THR A 33 -3.27 10.66 6.14
CA THR A 33 -3.34 9.33 6.78
C THR A 33 -3.26 8.19 5.76
N ASN A 34 -3.85 8.37 4.57
CA ASN A 34 -3.72 7.37 3.49
C ASN A 34 -2.31 7.42 2.88
N ASP A 35 -1.80 8.60 2.56
CA ASP A 35 -0.49 8.81 1.94
C ASP A 35 0.66 8.24 2.80
N ALA A 36 0.51 8.25 4.14
CA ALA A 36 1.43 7.58 5.05
C ALA A 36 1.60 6.08 4.74
N ILE A 37 0.51 5.39 4.36
CA ILE A 37 0.52 3.97 3.99
C ILE A 37 0.92 3.81 2.53
N LEU A 38 0.31 4.60 1.63
CA LEU A 38 0.51 4.50 0.18
C LEU A 38 1.96 4.77 -0.23
N PHE A 39 2.64 5.72 0.41
CA PHE A 39 4.00 6.13 0.04
C PHE A 39 5.06 5.65 1.02
N ALA A 40 4.70 5.29 2.24
CA ALA A 40 5.68 4.87 3.25
C ALA A 40 5.29 3.64 4.08
N GLY A 41 4.14 3.03 3.82
CA GLY A 41 3.73 1.79 4.46
C GLY A 41 4.59 0.62 4.02
N GLN A 42 5.09 -0.13 4.98
CA GLN A 42 5.88 -1.34 4.76
C GLN A 42 5.16 -2.51 5.40
N VAL A 43 4.99 -3.60 4.67
CA VAL A 43 4.37 -4.82 5.17
C VAL A 43 5.24 -6.02 4.82
N HIS A 44 5.44 -6.91 5.79
CA HIS A 44 6.01 -8.23 5.60
C HIS A 44 4.96 -9.27 5.92
N LEU A 45 4.59 -10.10 4.95
CA LEU A 45 3.66 -11.22 5.10
C LEU A 45 4.40 -12.56 5.05
N PHE A 46 3.96 -13.49 5.89
CA PHE A 46 4.39 -14.89 5.88
C PHE A 46 3.24 -15.74 5.36
N VAL A 47 3.46 -16.46 4.27
CA VAL A 47 2.40 -17.17 3.56
C VAL A 47 2.75 -18.62 3.25
N LYS A 48 1.73 -19.48 3.20
CA LYS A 48 1.81 -20.85 2.65
C LYS A 48 1.54 -20.84 1.14
N GLY A 49 2.02 -21.88 0.46
CA GLY A 49 1.80 -22.10 -0.97
C GLY A 49 3.07 -22.00 -1.81
N SER A 50 2.90 -21.87 -3.13
CA SER A 50 4.03 -21.89 -4.04
C SER A 50 4.81 -20.57 -4.04
N ASP A 51 6.09 -20.66 -4.40
CA ASP A 51 6.97 -19.52 -4.56
C ASP A 51 6.42 -18.51 -5.58
N GLU A 52 5.82 -19.00 -6.66
CA GLU A 52 5.23 -18.17 -7.71
C GLU A 52 4.02 -17.38 -7.20
N ALA A 53 3.19 -17.99 -6.35
CA ALA A 53 2.06 -17.29 -5.73
C ALA A 53 2.53 -16.20 -4.75
N ALA A 54 3.56 -16.50 -3.96
CA ALA A 54 4.17 -15.53 -3.05
C ALA A 54 4.85 -14.37 -3.80
N GLU A 55 5.59 -14.67 -4.88
CA GLU A 55 6.24 -13.67 -5.72
C GLU A 55 5.23 -12.79 -6.43
N LYS A 56 4.16 -13.38 -6.98
CA LYS A 56 3.06 -12.65 -7.60
C LYS A 56 2.40 -11.69 -6.60
N LEU A 57 2.08 -12.19 -5.41
CA LEU A 57 1.51 -11.36 -4.34
C LEU A 57 2.44 -10.18 -4.00
N ALA A 58 3.75 -10.45 -3.85
CA ALA A 58 4.72 -9.40 -3.56
C ALA A 58 4.77 -8.32 -4.65
N LYS A 59 4.70 -8.71 -5.93
CA LYS A 59 4.80 -7.79 -7.08
C LYS A 59 3.53 -7.00 -7.35
N GLU A 60 2.36 -7.58 -7.10
CA GLU A 60 1.07 -6.95 -7.44
C GLU A 60 0.48 -6.13 -6.29
N LEU A 61 0.84 -6.45 -5.03
CA LEU A 61 0.27 -5.79 -3.85
C LEU A 61 0.71 -4.33 -3.62
N PRO A 62 1.92 -3.85 -3.99
CA PRO A 62 2.31 -2.48 -3.70
C PRO A 62 1.38 -1.42 -4.32
N SER A 63 1.16 -0.31 -3.62
CA SER A 63 0.33 0.82 -4.11
C SER A 63 0.75 1.34 -5.49
N SER A 64 2.04 1.24 -5.82
CA SER A 64 2.62 1.64 -7.11
C SER A 64 2.09 0.86 -8.31
N THR A 65 1.35 -0.24 -8.10
CA THR A 65 0.70 -1.00 -9.18
C THR A 65 -0.65 -0.39 -9.58
N SER A 66 -1.21 0.50 -8.76
CA SER A 66 -2.43 1.22 -9.08
C SER A 66 -2.21 2.28 -10.15
N LYS A 67 -3.19 2.45 -11.03
CA LYS A 67 -3.20 3.52 -12.04
C LYS A 67 -3.33 4.93 -11.43
N ASP A 68 -3.84 5.02 -10.20
CA ASP A 68 -4.06 6.29 -9.50
C ASP A 68 -2.84 6.73 -8.69
N TYR A 69 -1.79 5.90 -8.62
CA TYR A 69 -0.54 6.20 -7.94
C TYR A 69 0.20 7.38 -8.59
N GLY A 70 0.93 8.15 -7.78
CA GLY A 70 1.84 9.20 -8.27
C GLY A 70 1.52 10.62 -7.79
N ARG A 71 0.54 10.77 -6.89
CA ARG A 71 0.11 12.08 -6.36
C ARG A 71 -0.64 11.90 -5.04
N PRO A 72 -0.69 12.93 -4.17
CA PRO A 72 -1.36 12.83 -2.87
C PRO A 72 -2.84 12.42 -2.96
N PHE A 73 -3.29 11.59 -2.03
CA PHE A 73 -4.65 11.04 -2.01
C PHE A 73 -5.73 12.12 -1.99
N ALA A 74 -5.49 13.25 -1.31
CA ALA A 74 -6.43 14.37 -1.30
C ALA A 74 -6.70 14.95 -2.71
N GLU A 75 -5.69 14.94 -3.58
CA GLU A 75 -5.82 15.39 -4.98
C GLU A 75 -6.61 14.38 -5.81
N ILE A 76 -6.32 13.09 -5.64
CA ILE A 76 -7.05 11.98 -6.27
C ILE A 76 -8.53 12.04 -5.89
N PHE A 77 -8.80 12.15 -4.59
CA PHE A 77 -10.16 12.17 -4.05
C PHE A 77 -10.95 13.38 -4.56
N LYS A 78 -10.30 14.55 -4.67
CA LYS A 78 -10.91 15.74 -5.28
C LYS A 78 -11.19 15.54 -6.78
N GLN A 79 -10.27 14.93 -7.53
CA GLN A 79 -10.48 14.68 -8.96
C GLN A 79 -11.68 13.76 -9.23
N TYR A 80 -11.90 12.78 -8.36
CA TYR A 80 -13.05 11.89 -8.45
C TYR A 80 -14.32 12.47 -7.81
N GLU A 81 -14.37 13.78 -7.58
CA GLU A 81 -15.52 14.49 -7.00
C GLU A 81 -15.93 13.92 -5.64
N TYR A 82 -14.95 13.49 -4.85
CA TYR A 82 -15.13 12.89 -3.53
C TYR A 82 -15.88 11.55 -3.54
N ASP A 83 -15.82 10.81 -4.66
CA ASP A 83 -16.39 9.48 -4.81
C ASP A 83 -15.32 8.38 -4.70
N PHE A 84 -15.34 7.64 -3.58
CA PHE A 84 -14.44 6.54 -3.30
C PHE A 84 -14.55 5.38 -4.30
N PHE A 85 -15.74 5.14 -4.88
CA PHE A 85 -15.96 4.00 -5.77
C PHE A 85 -15.27 4.17 -7.13
N LYS A 86 -14.87 5.40 -7.47
CA LYS A 86 -14.13 5.70 -8.70
C LYS A 86 -12.62 5.53 -8.55
N ILE A 87 -12.12 5.44 -7.31
CA ILE A 87 -10.69 5.24 -7.01
C ILE A 87 -10.37 3.76 -7.18
N ASP A 88 -9.24 3.47 -7.82
CA ASP A 88 -8.73 2.11 -7.92
C ASP A 88 -8.50 1.50 -6.53
N ALA A 89 -9.14 0.36 -6.27
CA ALA A 89 -9.02 -0.35 -5.00
C ALA A 89 -7.57 -0.75 -4.68
N MET A 90 -6.74 -0.97 -5.71
CA MET A 90 -5.33 -1.29 -5.51
C MET A 90 -4.52 -0.13 -4.94
N LEU A 91 -5.03 1.10 -5.01
CA LEU A 91 -4.39 2.25 -4.39
C LEU A 91 -4.31 2.11 -2.86
N PHE A 92 -5.29 1.43 -2.23
CA PHE A 92 -5.34 1.21 -0.79
C PHE A 92 -4.41 0.06 -0.35
N SER A 93 -3.14 0.21 -0.69
CA SER A 93 -2.09 -0.78 -0.50
C SER A 93 -0.83 -0.14 0.09
N PRO A 94 0.08 -0.92 0.71
CA PRO A 94 1.33 -0.38 1.23
C PRO A 94 2.31 0.00 0.12
N ALA A 95 3.22 0.91 0.42
CA ALA A 95 4.29 1.35 -0.48
C ALA A 95 5.30 0.25 -0.81
N CYS A 96 5.65 -0.57 0.18
CA CYS A 96 6.58 -1.68 0.02
C CYS A 96 6.03 -2.96 0.66
N VAL A 97 6.18 -4.06 -0.08
CA VAL A 97 5.70 -5.38 0.31
C VAL A 97 6.84 -6.37 0.30
N ILE A 98 6.94 -7.14 1.37
CA ILE A 98 7.82 -8.30 1.51
C ILE A 98 6.92 -9.51 1.74
N VAL A 99 7.13 -10.59 0.99
CA VAL A 99 6.38 -11.85 1.16
C VAL A 99 7.36 -12.99 1.31
N THR A 100 7.28 -13.71 2.42
CA THR A 100 8.05 -14.94 2.66
C THR A 100 7.14 -16.15 2.49
N ALA A 101 7.48 -17.03 1.56
CA ALA A 101 6.87 -18.34 1.42
C ALA A 101 7.47 -19.27 2.49
N ILE A 102 6.67 -19.68 3.47
CA ILE A 102 7.17 -20.44 4.63
C ILE A 102 7.57 -21.88 4.27
N ASP A 103 6.96 -22.44 3.23
CA ASP A 103 7.21 -23.83 2.82
C ASP A 103 8.60 -23.99 2.16
N SER A 104 9.09 -22.95 1.49
CA SER A 104 10.40 -22.94 0.81
C SER A 104 11.47 -22.09 1.51
N GLY A 105 11.05 -21.12 2.33
CA GLY A 105 11.91 -20.11 2.94
C GLY A 105 12.27 -18.94 2.01
N LYS A 106 11.81 -18.91 0.75
CA LYS A 106 12.11 -17.80 -0.17
C LYS A 106 11.34 -16.54 0.22
N THR A 107 11.97 -15.39 -0.02
CA THR A 107 11.39 -14.08 0.26
C THR A 107 11.46 -13.18 -0.96
N PHE A 108 10.34 -12.56 -1.29
CA PHE A 108 10.17 -11.68 -2.44
C PHE A 108 9.83 -10.27 -1.95
N ARG A 109 10.37 -9.25 -2.62
CA ARG A 109 10.15 -7.85 -2.26
C ARG A 109 9.80 -7.03 -3.49
N ALA A 110 8.80 -6.17 -3.38
CA ALA A 110 8.49 -5.17 -4.40
C ALA A 110 7.92 -3.89 -3.80
N GLY A 111 7.71 -2.89 -4.67
CA GLY A 111 7.38 -1.54 -4.27
C GLY A 111 8.59 -0.79 -3.70
N LYS A 112 8.35 0.42 -3.21
CA LYS A 112 9.38 1.30 -2.63
C LYS A 112 8.73 2.34 -1.73
N LEU A 113 9.52 2.89 -0.82
CA LEU A 113 9.14 4.14 -0.16
C LEU A 113 9.27 5.29 -1.15
N ASP A 114 8.29 6.19 -1.16
CA ASP A 114 8.24 7.36 -2.02
C ASP A 114 8.23 8.63 -1.16
N ASN A 115 9.40 8.93 -0.60
CA ASN A 115 9.58 10.07 0.30
C ASN A 115 9.23 11.40 -0.40
N VAL A 116 9.41 11.50 -1.72
CA VAL A 116 9.07 12.72 -2.47
C VAL A 116 7.56 12.98 -2.43
N LEU A 117 6.74 11.96 -2.68
CA LEU A 117 5.28 12.09 -2.59
C LEU A 117 4.80 12.23 -1.14
N LEU A 118 5.48 11.57 -0.20
CA LEU A 118 5.19 11.71 1.23
C LEU A 118 5.43 13.14 1.71
N ASP A 119 6.58 13.73 1.38
CA ASP A 119 6.94 15.10 1.74
C ASP A 119 5.97 16.10 1.10
N GLN A 120 5.59 15.88 -0.16
CA GLN A 120 4.55 16.67 -0.83
C GLN A 120 3.20 16.60 -0.10
N SER A 121 2.78 15.42 0.36
CA SER A 121 1.53 15.24 1.12
C SER A 121 1.58 15.88 2.51
N PHE A 122 2.71 15.73 3.20
CA PHE A 122 2.89 16.23 4.55
C PHE A 122 3.16 17.74 4.57
N GLY A 123 3.59 18.31 3.44
CA GLY A 123 3.97 19.71 3.31
C GLY A 123 5.29 20.00 4.02
N ALA A 124 6.23 19.05 3.96
CA ALA A 124 7.58 19.15 4.50
C ALA A 124 8.54 19.83 3.52
#